data_AF-Q24VI1-F1
#
_entry.id   AF-Q24VI1-F1
#
_cell.length_a   1.000
_cell.length_b   1.000
_cell.length_c   1.000
_cell.angle_alpha   90.00
_cell.angle_beta   90.00
_cell.angle_gamma   90.00
#
_symmetry.space_group_name_H-M   'P 1'
#
loop_
_entity.id
_entity.type
_entity.pdbx_description
1 polymer ?
#
loop_
_entity_poly.entity_id
_entity_poly.type
_entity_poly.pdbx_seq_one_letter_code
_entity_poly.pdbx_strand_id
1 'polypeptide(L)'
;MTLIIYDDTGMIFTQSTGFYQIPQGGVQFLEIEVPEGKRVAGVDVSATPHQVVLEDILPSEIEQLRLEMAQANTELFEMMLMLNGGGM
;
A
#
# COMPACT_ATOMS: atom_id res chain seq x y z
N MET A 1 -14.24 4.79 1.36
CA MET A 1 -14.89 3.47 1.19
C MET A 1 -14.63 2.95 -0.20
N THR A 2 -14.31 1.67 -0.30
CA THR A 2 -13.99 0.95 -1.54
C THR A 2 -14.81 -0.33 -1.58
N LEU A 3 -15.54 -0.52 -2.68
CA LEU A 3 -16.25 -1.76 -3.01
C LEU A 3 -15.30 -2.70 -3.74
N ILE A 4 -15.24 -3.94 -3.29
CA ILE A 4 -14.45 -5.02 -3.90
C ILE A 4 -15.43 -6.12 -4.32
N ILE A 5 -15.39 -6.50 -5.59
CA ILE A 5 -16.14 -7.64 -6.14
C ILE A 5 -15.16 -8.74 -6.50
N TYR A 6 -15.43 -9.96 -6.02
CA TYR A 6 -14.51 -11.08 -6.11
C TYR A 6 -15.24 -12.40 -6.37
N ASP A 7 -14.51 -13.45 -6.75
CA ASP A 7 -15.04 -14.81 -6.92
C ASP A 7 -14.86 -15.68 -5.66
N ASP A 8 -15.28 -16.94 -5.76
CA ASP A 8 -15.14 -17.96 -4.71
C ASP A 8 -13.70 -18.40 -4.46
N THR A 9 -12.74 -17.99 -5.29
CA THR A 9 -11.30 -18.23 -5.07
C THR A 9 -10.61 -17.07 -4.36
N GLY A 10 -11.31 -15.94 -4.17
CA GLY A 10 -10.76 -14.73 -3.60
C GLY A 10 -10.07 -13.81 -4.62
N MET A 11 -10.20 -14.11 -5.91
CA MET A 11 -9.70 -13.27 -6.99
C MET A 11 -10.61 -12.06 -7.18
N ILE A 12 -10.02 -10.88 -7.30
CA ILE A 12 -10.75 -9.62 -7.44
C ILE A 12 -11.00 -9.31 -8.90
N PHE A 13 -12.27 -9.11 -9.28
CA PHE A 13 -12.65 -8.67 -10.62
C PHE A 13 -12.63 -7.16 -10.77
N THR A 14 -13.15 -6.45 -9.77
CA THR A 14 -13.24 -4.99 -9.81
C THR A 14 -13.18 -4.39 -8.43
N GLN A 15 -12.61 -3.20 -8.38
CA GLN A 15 -12.55 -2.34 -7.20
C GLN A 15 -13.05 -0.96 -7.60
N SER A 16 -13.90 -0.36 -6.78
CA SER A 16 -14.42 1.00 -7.01
C SER A 16 -14.42 1.80 -5.72
N THR A 17 -13.91 3.03 -5.79
CA THR A 17 -13.82 3.94 -4.64
C THR A 17 -14.73 5.14 -4.86
N GLY A 18 -15.43 5.57 -3.82
CA GLY A 18 -16.33 6.73 -3.86
C GLY A 18 -17.77 6.34 -4.16
N PHE A 19 -18.29 6.77 -5.31
CA PHE A 19 -19.68 6.51 -5.69
C PHE A 19 -19.80 5.22 -6.49
N TYR A 20 -20.40 4.19 -5.90
CA TYR A 20 -20.68 2.92 -6.53
C TYR A 20 -22.08 2.42 -6.17
N GLN A 21 -22.60 1.50 -6.97
CA GLN A 21 -23.84 0.79 -6.66
C GLN A 21 -23.50 -0.50 -5.92
N ILE A 22 -24.23 -0.78 -4.82
CA ILE A 22 -24.08 -2.04 -4.09
C ILE A 22 -24.66 -3.17 -4.94
N PRO A 23 -23.88 -4.24 -5.24
CA PRO A 23 -24.38 -5.36 -6.03
C PRO A 23 -25.59 -6.04 -5.39
N GLN A 24 -26.52 -6.51 -6.24
CA GLN A 24 -27.67 -7.31 -5.83
C GLN A 24 -27.69 -8.66 -6.58
N GLY A 25 -28.38 -9.66 -6.03
CA GLY A 25 -28.59 -10.93 -6.74
C GLY A 25 -27.50 -11.99 -6.56
N GLY A 26 -26.77 -11.98 -5.43
CA GLY A 26 -25.82 -13.05 -5.08
C GLY A 26 -24.38 -12.83 -5.55
N VAL A 27 -24.04 -11.62 -5.99
CA VAL A 27 -22.65 -11.22 -6.27
C VAL A 27 -21.90 -11.08 -4.94
N GLN A 28 -20.73 -11.70 -4.83
CA GLN A 28 -19.87 -11.57 -3.66
C GLN A 28 -19.18 -10.21 -3.66
N PHE A 29 -19.31 -9.47 -2.55
CA PHE A 29 -18.65 -8.18 -2.39
C PHE A 29 -18.26 -7.91 -0.95
N LEU A 30 -17.28 -7.03 -0.77
CA LEU A 30 -16.87 -6.47 0.51
C LEU A 30 -16.74 -4.95 0.35
N GLU A 31 -17.17 -4.22 1.37
CA GLU A 31 -16.94 -2.77 1.48
C GLU A 31 -15.93 -2.53 2.59
N ILE A 32 -14.80 -1.91 2.24
CA ILE A 32 -13.75 -1.60 3.21
C ILE A 32 -13.23 -0.18 3.04
N GLU A 33 -12.57 0.32 4.08
CA GLU A 33 -11.68 1.46 3.97
C GLU A 33 -10.26 0.95 3.77
N VAL A 34 -9.63 1.31 2.65
CA VAL A 34 -8.24 0.97 2.38
C VAL A 34 -7.35 2.02 3.07
N PRO A 35 -6.50 1.63 4.03
CA PRO A 35 -5.58 2.56 4.69
C PRO A 35 -4.59 3.18 3.69
N GLU A 36 -4.11 4.38 4.01
CA GLU A 36 -3.05 5.03 3.23
C GLU A 36 -1.78 4.14 3.18
N GLY A 37 -1.13 4.11 2.02
CA GLY A 37 0.06 3.29 1.80
C GLY A 37 -0.21 1.79 1.64
N LYS A 38 -1.46 1.34 1.74
CA LYS A 38 -1.87 -0.05 1.49
C LYS A 38 -2.61 -0.18 0.18
N ARG A 39 -2.56 -1.37 -0.41
CA ARG A 39 -3.43 -1.77 -1.52
C ARG A 39 -4.05 -3.13 -1.26
N VAL A 40 -5.15 -3.39 -1.94
CA VAL A 40 -5.84 -4.68 -1.86
C VAL A 40 -5.10 -5.72 -2.72
N ALA A 41 -4.67 -6.81 -2.09
CA ALA A 41 -3.98 -7.92 -2.75
C ALA A 41 -4.95 -9.05 -3.16
N GLY A 42 -6.03 -9.24 -2.40
CA GLY A 42 -6.99 -10.32 -2.62
C GLY A 42 -8.03 -10.38 -1.51
N VAL A 43 -8.85 -11.44 -1.54
CA VAL A 43 -9.82 -11.74 -0.48
C VAL A 43 -9.55 -13.14 0.07
N ASP A 44 -9.42 -13.26 1.38
CA ASP A 44 -9.41 -14.54 2.08
C ASP A 44 -10.84 -15.09 2.19
N VAL A 45 -11.15 -16.02 1.30
CA VAL A 45 -12.43 -16.73 1.22
C VAL A 45 -12.52 -17.92 2.19
N SER A 46 -11.43 -18.27 2.88
CA SER A 46 -11.46 -19.33 3.90
C SER A 46 -12.03 -18.85 5.24
N ALA A 47 -11.97 -17.54 5.50
CA ALA A 47 -12.53 -16.91 6.69
C ALA A 47 -14.05 -16.69 6.56
N THR A 48 -14.81 -16.75 7.65
CA THR A 48 -16.25 -16.38 7.64
C THR A 48 -16.52 -15.35 8.74
N PRO A 49 -16.82 -14.08 8.41
CA PRO A 49 -16.97 -13.53 7.05
C PRO A 49 -15.63 -13.47 6.29
N HIS A 50 -15.69 -13.46 4.95
CA HIS A 50 -14.51 -13.27 4.10
C HIS A 50 -13.77 -11.97 4.48
N GLN A 51 -12.45 -11.96 4.36
CA GLN A 51 -11.63 -10.83 4.78
C GLN A 51 -10.73 -10.32 3.66
N VAL A 52 -10.54 -9.00 3.58
CA VAL A 52 -9.64 -8.42 2.60
C VAL A 52 -8.20 -8.59 3.02
N VAL A 53 -7.35 -9.06 2.11
CA VAL A 53 -5.90 -9.12 2.29
C VAL A 53 -5.29 -7.82 1.77
N LEU A 54 -4.61 -7.09 2.65
CA LEU A 54 -3.95 -5.83 2.32
C LEU A 54 -2.43 -6.03 2.30
N GLU A 55 -1.77 -5.40 1.34
CA GLU A 55 -0.32 -5.34 1.26
C GLU A 55 0.19 -3.91 1.17
N ASP A 56 1.47 -3.71 1.48
CA ASP A 56 2.11 -2.41 1.37
C ASP A 56 2.34 -2.02 -0.09
N ILE A 57 2.04 -0.77 -0.42
CA ILE A 57 2.45 -0.18 -1.69
C ILE A 57 3.96 0.00 -1.62
N LEU A 58 4.67 -0.78 -2.43
CA LEU A 58 6.11 -0.61 -2.56
C LEU A 58 6.42 0.78 -3.14
N PRO A 59 7.43 1.49 -2.61
CA PRO A 59 7.85 2.75 -3.19
C PRO A 59 8.27 2.52 -4.63
N SER A 60 7.92 3.46 -5.51
CA SER A 60 8.39 3.44 -6.89
C SER A 60 9.92 3.54 -6.94
N GLU A 61 10.53 3.07 -8.03
CA GLU A 61 11.98 3.19 -8.24
C GLU A 61 12.47 4.64 -8.09
N ILE A 62 11.68 5.62 -8.55
CA ILE A 62 12.01 7.05 -8.42
C ILE A 62 11.99 7.50 -6.95
N GLU A 63 11.04 7.04 -6.15
CA GLU A 63 10.98 7.35 -4.72
C GLU A 63 12.13 6.70 -3.96
N GLN A 64 12.48 5.45 -4.31
CA GLN A 64 13.66 4.78 -3.77
C GLN A 64 14.94 5.55 -4.09
N LEU A 65 15.14 5.94 -5.36
CA LEU A 65 16.30 6.74 -5.77
C LEU A 65 16.39 8.08 -5.04
N ARG A 66 15.25 8.76 -4.84
CA ARG A 66 15.22 10.02 -4.08
C ARG A 66 15.61 9.80 -2.62
N LEU A 67 15.16 8.71 -2.01
CA LEU A 67 15.51 8.35 -0.64
C LEU A 67 17.01 8.05 -0.52
N GLU A 68 17.56 7.26 -1.43
CA GLU A 68 19.00 6.95 -1.49
C GLU A 68 19.84 8.21 -1.65
N MET A 69 19.45 9.13 -2.55
CA MET A 69 20.14 10.42 -2.71
C MET A 69 20.07 11.29 -1.45
N ALA A 70 18.92 11.31 -0.77
CA ALA A 70 18.77 12.06 0.47
C ALA A 70 19.67 11.49 1.58
N GLN A 71 19.71 10.15 1.73
CA GLN A 71 20.57 9.46 2.68
C GLN A 71 22.05 9.72 2.38
N ALA A 72 22.47 9.55 1.13
CA ALA A 72 23.85 9.81 0.72
C ALA A 72 24.26 11.27 1.01
N ASN A 73 23.38 12.24 0.77
CA ASN A 73 23.65 13.64 1.09
C ASN A 73 23.78 13.89 2.60
N THR A 74 22.94 13.25 3.42
CA THR A 74 23.05 13.33 4.89
C THR A 74 24.35 12.72 5.39
N GLU A 75 24.73 11.55 4.91
CA GLU A 75 25.99 10.89 5.29
C GLU A 75 27.21 11.74 4.91
N LEU A 76 27.22 12.31 3.71
CA LEU A 76 28.30 13.21 3.27
C LEU A 76 28.39 14.46 4.16
N PHE A 77 27.25 15.03 4.56
CA PHE A 77 27.22 16.17 5.46
C PHE A 77 27.74 15.82 6.86
N GLU A 78 27.32 14.68 7.42
CA GLU A 78 27.82 14.20 8.71
C GLU A 78 29.33 13.93 8.67
N MET A 79 29.83 13.31 7.61
CA MET A 79 31.27 13.14 7.40
C MET A 79 32.00 14.49 7.34
N MET A 80 31.45 15.49 6.65
CA MET A 80 32.04 16.82 6.58
C MET A 80 32.10 17.50 7.96
N LEU A 81 31.07 17.34 8.78
CA LEU A 81 31.05 17.83 10.16
C LEU A 81 32.09 17.13 11.03
N MET A 82 32.27 15.81 10.87
CA MET A 82 33.30 15.07 11.60
C MET A 82 34.72 15.47 11.18
N LEU A 83 34.93 15.72 9.89
CA LEU A 83 36.22 16.18 9.35
C LEU A 83 36.55 17.62 9.76
N ASN A 84 35.56 18.51 9.80
CA ASN A 84 35.74 19.91 10.23
C ASN A 84 35.69 20.10 11.75
N GLY A 85 35.05 19.19 12.50
CA GLY A 85 34.92 19.22 13.96
C GLY A 85 35.97 18.42 14.73
N GLY A 86 36.90 17.76 14.03
CA GLY A 86 38.04 17.03 14.60
C GLY A 86 39.30 17.89 14.86
N GLY A 87 39.25 19.20 14.61
CA GLY A 87 40.32 20.14 14.93
C GLY A 87 39.99 20.96 16.18
N MET A 88 40.78 20.77 17.25
CA MET A 88 40.98 21.80 18.27
C MET A 88 41.47 23.11 17.63
#